data_AF-A0A7W0T9R9-F1
#
_entry.id   AF-A0A7W0T9R9-F1
#
_cell.length_a   1.000
_cell.length_b   1.000
_cell.length_c   1.000
_cell.angle_alpha   90.00
_cell.angle_beta   90.00
_cell.angle_gamma   90.00
#
_symmetry.space_group_name_H-M   'P 1'
#
loop_
_entity.id
_entity.type
_entity.pdbx_description
1 polymer ?
#
loop_
_entity_poly.entity_id
_entity_poly.type
_entity_poly.pdbx_seq_one_letter_code
_entity_poly.pdbx_strand_id
1 'polypeptide(L)' 'MTDREAKARAVKILAKSIYRDLEAQGFDEKQIVSLATELISEVTHKISRASDKPTQQVA' A
#
# COMPACT_ATOMS: atom_id res chain seq x y z
N MET A 1 10.01 -13.87 17.90
CA MET A 1 9.26 -13.13 16.86
C MET A 1 10.28 -12.31 16.08
N THR A 2 10.40 -12.55 14.79
CA THR A 2 11.35 -11.81 13.94
C THR A 2 10.79 -10.43 13.58
N ASP A 3 11.65 -9.47 13.25
CA ASP A 3 11.24 -8.13 12.80
C ASP A 3 10.28 -8.18 11.59
N ARG A 4 10.51 -9.13 10.68
CA ARG A 4 9.65 -9.37 9.51
C ARG A 4 8.23 -9.79 9.91
N GLU A 5 8.10 -10.71 10.87
CA GLU A 5 6.80 -11.16 11.37
C GLU A 5 6.05 -10.05 12.12
N ALA A 6 6.78 -9.25 12.92
CA ALA A 6 6.22 -8.10 13.62
C ALA A 6 5.67 -7.05 12.64
N LYS A 7 6.44 -6.72 11.58
CA LYS A 7 6.01 -5.82 10.51
C LYS A 7 4.79 -6.35 9.76
N ALA A 8 4.79 -7.64 9.39
CA ALA A 8 3.63 -8.24 8.73
C ALA A 8 2.37 -8.18 9.59
N ARG A 9 2.49 -8.39 10.91
CA ARG A 9 1.37 -8.25 11.85
C ARG A 9 0.90 -6.80 11.96
N ALA A 10 1.82 -5.84 12.05
CA ALA A 10 1.48 -4.42 12.11
C ALA A 10 0.71 -3.96 10.87
N VAL A 11 1.13 -4.38 9.67
CA VAL A 11 0.43 -4.09 8.42
C VAL A 11 -1.00 -4.65 8.43
N LYS A 12 -1.20 -5.88 8.91
CA LYS A 12 -2.54 -6.47 9.04
C LYS A 12 -3.43 -5.68 9.99
N ILE A 13 -2.88 -5.19 11.11
CA ILE A 13 -3.63 -4.37 12.07
C ILE A 13 -4.03 -3.04 11.44
N LEU A 14 -3.09 -2.39 10.74
CA LEU A 14 -3.32 -1.13 10.06
C LEU A 14 -4.43 -1.25 9.00
N ALA A 15 -4.37 -2.29 8.16
CA ALA A 15 -5.38 -2.54 7.13
C ALA A 15 -6.79 -2.68 7.75
N LYS A 16 -6.91 -3.42 8.86
CA LYS A 16 -8.18 -3.56 9.59
C LYS A 16 -8.66 -2.24 10.22
N SER A 17 -7.75 -1.42 10.73
CA SER A 17 -8.13 -0.12 11.29
C SER A 17 -8.69 0.79 10.21
N ILE A 18 -7.94 0.96 9.10
CA ILE A 18 -8.34 1.80 7.97
C ILE A 18 -9.70 1.35 7.42
N TYR A 19 -9.91 0.04 7.24
CA TYR A 19 -11.17 -0.48 6.76
C TYR A 19 -12.35 -0.08 7.67
N ARG A 20 -12.24 -0.30 8.99
CA ARG A 20 -13.30 0.08 9.94
C ARG A 20 -13.51 1.59 10.00
N ASP A 21 -12.44 2.37 9.89
CA ASP A 21 -12.52 3.83 9.91
C ASP A 21 -13.25 4.36 8.66
N LEU A 22 -13.06 3.71 7.51
CA LEU A 22 -13.80 4.02 6.27
C LEU A 22 -15.28 3.62 6.38
N GLU A 23 -15.59 2.43 6.92
CA GLU A 23 -16.99 2.04 7.19
C GLU A 23 -17.67 3.03 8.15
N ALA A 24 -16.99 3.46 9.21
CA ALA A 24 -17.51 4.43 10.18
C ALA A 24 -17.77 5.81 9.57
N GLN A 25 -17.06 6.16 8.49
CA GLN A 25 -17.30 7.37 7.70
C GLN A 25 -18.44 7.21 6.69
N GLY A 26 -19.01 6.00 6.54
CA GLY A 26 -20.13 5.71 5.66
C GLY A 26 -19.73 5.28 4.24
N PHE A 27 -18.46 4.93 4.01
CA PHE A 27 -18.04 4.36 2.73
C PHE A 27 -18.52 2.92 2.59
N ASP A 28 -19.08 2.59 1.43
CA ASP A 28 -19.46 1.21 1.11
C ASP A 28 -18.27 0.38 0.61
N GLU A 29 -18.45 -0.95 0.58
CA GLU A 29 -17.41 -1.89 0.17
C GLU A 29 -16.87 -1.60 -1.24
N LYS A 30 -17.72 -1.13 -2.18
CA LYS A 30 -17.30 -0.86 -3.56
C LYS A 30 -16.41 0.37 -3.63
N GLN A 31 -16.73 1.41 -2.87
CA GLN A 31 -15.92 2.61 -2.75
C GLN A 31 -14.56 2.29 -2.10
N ILE A 32 -14.54 1.47 -1.06
CA ILE A 32 -13.30 1.03 -0.40
C ILE A 32 -12.44 0.20 -1.36
N VAL A 33 -13.04 -0.70 -2.14
CA VAL A 33 -12.32 -1.45 -3.18
C VAL A 33 -11.74 -0.52 -4.24
N SER A 34 -12.52 0.45 -4.73
CA SER A 34 -12.05 1.44 -5.71
C SER A 34 -10.83 2.21 -5.17
N LEU A 35 -10.87 2.65 -3.91
CA LEU A 35 -9.74 3.31 -3.26
C LEU A 35 -8.51 2.41 -3.17
N ALA A 36 -8.70 1.14 -2.79
CA ALA A 36 -7.59 0.18 -2.72
C ALA A 36 -6.95 -0.04 -4.09
N THR A 37 -7.75 -0.10 -5.16
CA THR A 37 -7.26 -0.20 -6.54
C THR A 37 -6.41 1.03 -6.92
N GLU A 38 -6.86 2.24 -6.61
CA GLU A 38 -6.09 3.47 -6.86
C GLU A 38 -4.73 3.46 -6.12
N LEU A 39 -4.73 3.05 -4.85
CA LEU A 39 -3.49 2.94 -4.06
C LEU A 39 -2.52 1.90 -4.63
N ILE A 40 -3.04 0.75 -5.09
CA ILE A 40 -2.22 -0.28 -5.75
C ILE A 40 -1.61 0.28 -7.03
N SER A 41 -2.39 1.00 -7.83
CA SER A 41 -1.91 1.65 -9.05
C SER A 41 -0.78 2.61 -8.73
N GLU A 42 -0.95 3.54 -7.79
CA GLU A 42 0.09 4.51 -7.42
C GLU A 42 1.40 3.86 -6.96
N VAL A 43 1.30 2.85 -6.10
CA VAL A 43 2.48 2.10 -5.62
C VAL A 43 3.17 1.38 -6.77
N THR A 44 2.40 0.75 -7.66
CA THR A 44 2.95 0.03 -8.82
C THR A 44 3.66 0.98 -9.79
N HIS A 45 3.07 2.15 -10.07
CA HIS A 45 3.72 3.20 -10.88
C HIS A 45 5.03 3.68 -10.24
N LYS A 46 5.05 3.86 -8.92
CA LYS A 46 6.27 4.25 -8.19
C LYS A 46 7.37 3.19 -8.28
N ILE A 47 7.01 1.91 -8.15
CA ILE A 47 7.96 0.79 -8.29
C ILE A 47 8.53 0.77 -9.71
N SER A 48 7.67 0.88 -10.74
CA SER A 48 8.11 0.91 -12.14
C SER A 48 9.10 2.04 -12.39
N ARG A 49 8.80 3.28 -11.96
CA ARG A 49 9.70 4.43 -12.14
C ARG A 49 11.02 4.29 -11.38
N ALA A 50 11.02 3.59 -10.24
CA ALA A 50 12.23 3.32 -9.49
C ALA A 50 13.15 2.32 -10.23
N SER A 51 12.57 1.39 -10.99
CA SER A 51 13.29 0.45 -11.84
C SER A 51 13.93 1.07 -13.08
N ASP A 52 13.44 2.24 -13.53
CA ASP A 52 13.89 2.91 -14.76
C ASP A 52 15.10 3.85 -14.59
N LYS A 53 15.71 3.95 -13.40
CA LYS A 53 16.92 4.79 -13.23
C LYS A 53 18.12 4.12 -13.92
N PRO A 54 18.69 4.69 -15.00
CA PRO A 54 19.93 4.18 -15.56
C PRO A 54 21.03 4.41 -14.52
N THR A 55 21.73 3.35 -14.14
CA THR A 55 22.98 3.42 -13.38
C THR A 55 23.93 4.34 -14.15
N GLN A 56 24.07 5.59 -13.70
CA GLN A 56 25.03 6.53 -14.26
C GLN A 56 26.42 5.97 -13.97
N GLN A 57 26.98 5.32 -14.98
CA GLN A 57 28.32 4.75 -14.97
C GLN A 57 29.31 5.92 -14.88
N VAL A 58 29.94 6.08 -13.72
CA VAL A 58 31.08 6.99 -13.57
C VAL A 58 32.27 6.38 -14.31
N ALA A 59 32.76 7.10 -15.31
CA ALA A 59 33.96 6.80 -16.07
C ALA A 59 35.23 7.10 -15.28
#